data_AF-A0AAV0T1J1-F1
#
_entry.id   AF-A0AAV0T1J1-F1
#
_cell.length_a   1.000
_cell.length_b   1.000
_cell.length_c   1.000
_cell.angle_alpha   90.00
_cell.angle_beta   90.00
_cell.angle_gamma   90.00
#
_symmetry.space_group_name_H-M   'P 1'
#
loop_
_entity.id
_entity.type
_entity.pdbx_description
1 polymer ?
#
loop_
_entity_poly.entity_id
_entity_poly.type
_entity_poly.pdbx_seq_one_letter_code
_entity_poly.pdbx_strand_id
1 'polypeptide(L)'
;MAGSRDSGRQSTSSVSLSHHAPPLPFDRSQNEPMRVYPPEPGRNGSLAALQLLQNKNVAIVGLLSMSSSSSSRAFAFANRVIGRCVFRDEEMQIATTVKDTPLPASVHLYYDDVARCIYLLGVARPERYCFNSFTTTIKAANPNNGSKNRLVSQRQTTMDDDAKDQTLKETQRTRNEVDAFEHEKLKMQVLLYSSCNMLFVLKEDARMTTNVLKDIRALAAEKTQLLNVVPTSSKHSKRDSGHSKGSSSFSSGGKNAFAPGHCVPLVVYVVPAPDEILHGSIKTQGSGPLRSATVSYCKALEARLTTLFRSLRSNIVGSLRMRDALSTANLSKERRVFNLDLAHSVVVVSRRTVTADGRPEAQLANFLDALDSDVSADDILIDDSLLQPLADDDTGFQRLNQYLQKYLDLLFSFSPSGSKDGGRTELLSPSQWVKAFQTLVKGYNRMDSKRRQDAAALKAAKSGEATDYARFNVVSNVLI
;
A
#
# COMPACT_ATOMS: atom_id res chain seq x y z
N MET A 1 -26.47 71.73 25.49
CA MET A 1 -25.41 71.67 26.52
C MET A 1 -25.30 70.22 26.98
N ALA A 2 -24.24 69.51 26.59
CA ALA A 2 -23.12 69.13 27.48
C ALA A 2 -23.61 68.25 28.65
N GLY A 3 -23.49 66.92 28.60
CA GLY A 3 -22.34 66.11 29.07
C GLY A 3 -22.64 65.60 30.50
N SER A 4 -22.20 64.47 31.06
CA SER A 4 -21.34 63.36 30.68
C SER A 4 -21.35 62.35 31.87
N ARG A 5 -21.02 61.07 31.60
CA ARG A 5 -20.36 60.05 32.47
C ARG A 5 -21.15 59.17 33.48
N ASP A 6 -21.14 57.86 33.13
CA ASP A 6 -20.62 56.68 33.87
C ASP A 6 -21.04 56.46 35.34
N SER A 7 -21.43 55.28 35.84
CA SER A 7 -21.09 53.88 35.50
C SER A 7 -21.94 52.94 36.39
N GLY A 8 -22.11 51.66 36.01
CA GLY A 8 -22.56 50.62 36.96
C GLY A 8 -23.31 49.43 36.37
N ARG A 9 -22.59 48.52 35.71
CA ARG A 9 -23.05 47.18 35.32
C ARG A 9 -23.29 46.29 36.54
N GLN A 10 -24.37 45.50 36.54
CA GLN A 10 -24.32 44.05 36.77
C GLN A 10 -25.67 43.38 36.42
N SER A 11 -25.56 42.15 35.92
CA SER A 11 -26.56 41.06 35.91
C SER A 11 -27.11 40.61 34.55
N THR A 12 -26.42 39.58 34.04
CA THR A 12 -26.97 38.32 33.48
C THR A 12 -27.88 38.41 32.25
N SER A 13 -27.24 38.50 31.08
CA SER A 13 -27.85 38.13 29.80
C SER A 13 -27.93 36.61 29.63
N SER A 14 -29.13 36.15 29.30
CA SER A 14 -29.54 34.83 28.84
C SER A 14 -28.50 34.05 28.01
N VAL A 15 -28.13 32.86 28.48
CA VAL A 15 -27.41 31.85 27.70
C VAL A 15 -28.39 31.24 26.69
N SER A 16 -28.23 31.61 25.42
CA SER A 16 -28.86 30.92 24.30
C SER A 16 -28.19 29.56 24.11
N LEU A 17 -28.91 28.49 24.45
CA LEU A 17 -28.58 27.10 24.14
C LEU A 17 -28.61 26.89 22.61
N SER A 18 -27.51 27.17 21.92
CA SER A 18 -27.25 26.57 20.61
C SER A 18 -26.76 25.15 20.84
N HIS A 19 -27.69 24.20 20.90
CA HIS A 19 -27.38 22.78 20.81
C HIS A 19 -26.68 22.50 19.47
N HIS A 20 -25.35 22.55 19.45
CA HIS A 20 -24.58 21.81 18.45
C HIS A 20 -24.79 20.33 18.75
N ALA A 21 -25.74 19.71 18.05
CA ALA A 21 -25.82 18.25 17.99
C ALA A 21 -24.42 17.71 17.63
N PRO A 22 -23.93 16.66 18.30
CA PRO A 22 -22.68 16.02 17.89
C PRO A 22 -22.82 15.61 16.42
N PRO A 23 -21.77 15.79 15.59
CA PRO A 23 -21.82 15.34 14.21
C PRO A 23 -22.21 13.86 14.20
N LEU A 24 -23.24 13.52 13.41
CA LEU A 24 -23.70 12.16 13.23
C LEU A 24 -22.49 11.25 12.94
N PRO A 25 -22.44 10.03 13.51
CA PRO A 25 -21.40 9.08 13.18
C PRO A 25 -21.33 8.93 11.66
N PHE A 26 -20.10 8.85 11.13
CA PHE A 26 -19.88 8.61 9.70
C PHE A 26 -20.74 7.41 9.30
N ASP A 27 -21.67 7.62 8.38
CA ASP A 27 -22.68 6.63 8.06
C ASP A 27 -21.96 5.38 7.54
N ARG A 28 -22.11 4.26 8.27
CA ARG A 28 -21.43 3.00 7.95
C ARG A 28 -21.81 2.50 6.55
N SER A 29 -22.97 2.91 6.04
CA SER A 29 -23.41 2.63 4.67
C SER A 29 -22.61 3.37 3.58
N GLN A 30 -21.83 4.40 3.95
CA GLN A 30 -21.03 5.20 3.01
C GLN A 30 -19.51 4.86 3.04
N ASN A 31 -19.11 3.92 3.90
CA ASN A 31 -17.71 3.60 4.16
C ASN A 31 -17.18 2.44 3.31
N GLU A 32 -17.45 2.48 2.02
CA GLU A 32 -16.91 1.50 1.08
C GLU A 32 -15.41 1.73 0.83
N PRO A 33 -14.63 0.66 0.58
CA PRO A 33 -13.26 0.77 0.12
C PRO A 33 -13.15 1.63 -1.14
N MET A 34 -12.25 2.60 -1.12
CA MET A 34 -12.07 3.53 -2.24
C MET A 34 -10.69 3.43 -2.84
N ARG A 35 -10.60 3.36 -4.18
CA ARG A 35 -9.31 3.44 -4.88
C ARG A 35 -8.77 4.88 -4.84
N VAL A 36 -7.64 5.07 -4.16
CA VAL A 36 -6.94 6.37 -4.06
C VAL A 36 -5.73 6.47 -4.99
N TYR A 37 -5.26 5.33 -5.52
CA TYR A 37 -4.25 5.25 -6.57
C TYR A 37 -4.52 4.06 -7.50
N PRO A 38 -4.40 4.23 -8.83
CA PRO A 38 -4.52 5.51 -9.53
C PRO A 38 -5.88 6.16 -9.22
N PRO A 39 -5.98 7.50 -9.21
CA PRO A 39 -7.22 8.20 -8.86
C PRO A 39 -8.35 7.83 -9.83
N GLU A 40 -9.51 7.48 -9.30
CA GLU A 40 -10.69 7.09 -10.08
C GLU A 40 -11.49 8.33 -10.53
N PRO A 41 -11.69 8.56 -11.85
CA PRO A 41 -12.53 9.65 -12.33
C PRO A 41 -13.99 9.39 -11.94
N GLY A 42 -14.64 10.35 -11.27
CA GLY A 42 -16.08 10.32 -11.00
C GLY A 42 -16.54 9.63 -9.71
N ARG A 43 -15.70 8.83 -9.04
CA ARG A 43 -16.02 8.16 -7.76
C ARG A 43 -15.44 8.92 -6.56
N ASN A 44 -15.74 10.21 -6.43
CA ASN A 44 -15.18 11.08 -5.37
C ASN A 44 -16.06 11.22 -4.12
N GLY A 45 -17.26 10.65 -4.10
CA GLY A 45 -18.25 10.85 -3.03
C GLY A 45 -17.72 10.49 -1.64
N SER A 46 -17.21 9.28 -1.44
CA SER A 46 -16.69 8.85 -0.14
C SER A 46 -15.37 9.55 0.23
N LEU A 47 -14.55 9.96 -0.75
CA LEU A 47 -13.36 10.78 -0.49
C LEU A 47 -13.75 12.17 0.04
N ALA A 48 -14.78 12.76 -0.55
CA ALA A 48 -15.33 14.03 -0.12
C ALA A 48 -15.91 13.91 1.30
N ALA A 49 -16.62 12.83 1.61
CA ALA A 49 -17.12 12.55 2.95
C ALA A 49 -15.98 12.45 3.99
N LEU A 50 -14.87 11.77 3.65
CA LEU A 50 -13.68 11.73 4.50
C LEU A 50 -13.02 13.10 4.68
N GLN A 51 -13.06 13.97 3.66
CA GLN A 51 -12.54 15.33 3.75
C GLN A 51 -13.36 16.25 4.67
N LEU A 52 -14.62 15.89 4.94
CA LEU A 52 -15.48 16.61 5.90
C LEU A 52 -15.16 16.25 7.36
N LEU A 53 -14.43 15.16 7.62
CA LEU A 53 -13.96 14.77 8.95
C LEU A 53 -12.76 15.63 9.37
N GLN A 54 -13.01 16.85 9.83
CA GLN A 54 -11.95 17.82 10.16
C GLN A 54 -11.39 17.66 11.60
N ASN A 55 -12.10 16.99 12.51
CA ASN A 55 -11.79 17.02 13.95
C ASN A 55 -11.31 15.69 14.57
N LYS A 56 -10.92 14.69 13.76
CA LYS A 56 -10.45 13.40 14.28
C LYS A 56 -9.02 13.15 13.82
N ASN A 57 -8.07 13.03 14.74
CA ASN A 57 -6.72 12.55 14.40
C ASN A 57 -6.80 11.04 14.10
N VAL A 58 -6.09 10.62 13.06
CA VAL A 58 -6.08 9.22 12.61
C VAL A 58 -4.68 8.64 12.49
N ALA A 59 -4.56 7.34 12.75
CA ALA A 59 -3.38 6.56 12.42
C ALA A 59 -3.55 5.91 11.05
N ILE A 60 -2.44 5.71 10.35
CA ILE A 60 -2.42 5.17 8.99
C ILE A 60 -1.69 3.82 8.99
N VAL A 61 -2.42 2.76 8.64
CA VAL A 61 -1.94 1.39 8.61
C VAL A 61 -1.93 0.88 7.18
N GLY A 62 -0.74 0.58 6.66
CA GLY A 62 -0.57 -0.02 5.36
C GLY A 62 -0.63 -1.55 5.43
N LEU A 63 -1.20 -2.14 4.39
CA LEU A 63 -1.30 -3.58 4.18
C LEU A 63 -0.79 -3.86 2.77
N LEU A 64 0.32 -4.57 2.66
CA LEU A 64 0.95 -4.88 1.37
C LEU A 64 1.10 -6.39 1.25
N SER A 65 0.51 -6.98 0.21
CA SER A 65 0.81 -8.35 -0.18
C SER A 65 1.86 -8.36 -1.29
N MET A 66 2.92 -9.15 -1.09
CA MET A 66 3.91 -9.44 -2.14
C MET A 66 3.53 -10.67 -2.97
N SER A 67 2.31 -11.20 -2.84
CA SER A 67 1.88 -12.36 -3.63
C SER A 67 1.82 -12.04 -5.11
N SER A 68 2.48 -12.85 -5.92
CA SER A 68 2.35 -12.85 -7.38
C SER A 68 1.22 -13.74 -7.88
N SER A 69 0.61 -14.54 -6.98
CA SER A 69 -0.30 -15.63 -7.37
C SER A 69 -1.78 -15.22 -7.41
N SER A 70 -2.25 -14.42 -6.46
CA SER A 70 -3.65 -14.00 -6.37
C SER A 70 -3.85 -12.73 -5.53
N SER A 71 -4.63 -11.78 -6.05
CA SER A 71 -5.04 -10.58 -5.30
C SER A 71 -6.02 -10.89 -4.17
N SER A 72 -6.83 -11.96 -4.30
CA SER A 72 -7.78 -12.40 -3.26
C SER A 72 -7.08 -12.68 -1.92
N ARG A 73 -5.84 -13.15 -1.94
CA ARG A 73 -5.04 -13.37 -0.72
C ARG A 73 -4.71 -12.06 -0.02
N ALA A 74 -4.44 -10.99 -0.77
CA ALA A 74 -4.23 -9.66 -0.20
C ALA A 74 -5.48 -9.16 0.53
N PHE A 75 -6.66 -9.46 -0.01
CA PHE A 75 -7.94 -9.02 0.57
C PHE A 75 -8.28 -9.82 1.83
N ALA A 76 -8.06 -11.14 1.79
CA ALA A 76 -8.24 -12.03 2.95
C ALA A 76 -7.34 -11.58 4.11
N PHE A 77 -6.05 -11.38 3.84
CA PHE A 77 -5.10 -10.87 4.81
C PHE A 77 -5.55 -9.51 5.39
N ALA A 78 -5.94 -8.56 4.53
CA ALA A 78 -6.37 -7.25 4.97
C ALA A 78 -7.60 -7.31 5.88
N ASN A 79 -8.62 -8.07 5.48
CA ASN A 79 -9.83 -8.27 6.26
C ASN A 79 -9.54 -8.91 7.62
N ARG A 80 -8.59 -9.86 7.68
CA ARG A 80 -8.19 -10.49 8.94
C ARG A 80 -7.49 -9.52 9.89
N VAL A 81 -6.60 -8.66 9.38
CA VAL A 81 -5.94 -7.61 10.18
C VAL A 81 -6.93 -6.55 10.66
N ILE A 82 -7.91 -6.18 9.83
CA ILE A 82 -8.96 -5.22 10.20
C ILE A 82 -9.97 -5.85 11.17
N GLY A 83 -10.13 -7.18 11.13
CA GLY A 83 -11.16 -7.89 11.87
C GLY A 83 -12.56 -7.73 11.28
N ARG A 84 -12.68 -7.31 10.01
CA ARG A 84 -13.95 -7.10 9.29
C ARG A 84 -13.80 -7.50 7.82
N CYS A 85 -14.87 -8.01 7.21
CA CYS A 85 -14.92 -8.31 5.77
C CYS A 85 -15.19 -7.02 4.97
N VAL A 86 -14.13 -6.25 4.73
CA VAL A 86 -14.17 -4.93 4.08
C VAL A 86 -13.90 -5.04 2.58
N PHE A 87 -12.82 -5.72 2.20
CA PHE A 87 -12.41 -5.90 0.82
C PHE A 87 -12.99 -7.21 0.28
N ARG A 88 -14.12 -7.13 -0.41
CA ARG A 88 -14.79 -8.28 -1.04
C ARG A 88 -14.24 -8.52 -2.43
N ASP A 89 -14.08 -9.78 -2.84
CA ASP A 89 -13.45 -10.13 -4.12
C ASP A 89 -14.15 -9.50 -5.32
N GLU A 90 -15.48 -9.61 -5.39
CA GLU A 90 -16.27 -9.10 -6.53
C GLU A 90 -16.13 -7.59 -6.69
N GLU A 91 -16.35 -6.85 -5.60
CA GLU A 91 -16.23 -5.39 -5.56
C GLU A 91 -14.80 -4.94 -5.87
N MET A 92 -13.80 -5.66 -5.37
CA MET A 92 -12.40 -5.36 -5.60
C MET A 92 -11.93 -5.70 -7.01
N GLN A 93 -12.49 -6.73 -7.65
CA GLN A 93 -12.23 -7.00 -9.07
C GLN A 93 -12.71 -5.83 -9.94
N ILE A 94 -13.88 -5.27 -9.64
CA ILE A 94 -14.38 -4.07 -10.30
C ILE A 94 -13.46 -2.87 -10.00
N ALA A 95 -13.14 -2.66 -8.72
CA ALA A 95 -12.30 -1.53 -8.28
C ALA A 95 -10.84 -1.61 -8.75
N THR A 96 -10.36 -2.78 -9.19
CA THR A 96 -9.01 -2.96 -9.75
C THR A 96 -9.01 -3.00 -11.28
N THR A 97 -10.14 -2.73 -11.92
CA THR A 97 -10.29 -2.74 -13.37
C THR A 97 -10.66 -1.33 -13.88
N VAL A 98 -10.17 -0.97 -15.07
CA VAL A 98 -10.54 0.27 -15.78
C VAL A 98 -10.72 -0.07 -17.25
N LYS A 99 -11.91 0.21 -17.81
CA LYS A 99 -12.25 -0.15 -19.22
C LYS A 99 -11.91 -1.62 -19.52
N ASP A 100 -12.40 -2.51 -18.67
CA ASP A 100 -12.19 -3.97 -18.74
C ASP A 100 -10.72 -4.43 -18.69
N THR A 101 -9.80 -3.51 -18.37
CA THR A 101 -8.37 -3.80 -18.24
C THR A 101 -7.97 -3.79 -16.76
N PRO A 102 -7.45 -4.90 -16.21
CA PRO A 102 -6.94 -4.94 -14.85
C PRO A 102 -5.75 -3.99 -14.70
N LEU A 103 -5.79 -3.16 -13.66
CA LEU A 103 -4.72 -2.25 -13.30
C LEU A 103 -3.47 -3.03 -12.89
N PRO A 104 -2.26 -2.57 -13.24
CA PRO A 104 -1.02 -3.22 -12.82
C PRO A 104 -0.82 -3.14 -11.30
N ALA A 105 -1.15 -2.00 -10.69
CA ALA A 105 -1.14 -1.82 -9.24
C ALA A 105 -2.13 -0.73 -8.80
N SER A 106 -2.64 -0.85 -7.58
CA SER A 106 -3.56 0.11 -6.98
C SER A 106 -3.38 0.21 -5.46
N VAL A 107 -3.85 1.33 -4.89
CA VAL A 107 -3.99 1.54 -3.44
C VAL A 107 -5.46 1.81 -3.13
N HIS A 108 -6.02 1.04 -2.22
CA HIS A 108 -7.39 1.17 -1.73
C HIS A 108 -7.39 1.63 -0.28
N LEU A 109 -8.30 2.54 0.04
CA LEU A 109 -8.44 3.20 1.32
C LEU A 109 -9.74 2.74 1.99
N TYR A 110 -9.65 2.40 3.27
CA TYR A 110 -10.81 2.18 4.15
C TYR A 110 -10.59 2.92 5.47
N TYR A 111 -11.61 3.62 5.97
CA TYR A 111 -11.53 4.39 7.21
C TYR A 111 -12.30 3.68 8.33
N ASP A 112 -11.64 3.21 9.39
CA ASP A 112 -12.35 2.69 10.57
C ASP A 112 -12.53 3.81 11.60
N ASP A 113 -13.78 4.22 11.80
CA ASP A 113 -14.15 5.27 12.75
C ASP A 113 -13.93 4.83 14.20
N VAL A 114 -14.15 3.54 14.50
CA VAL A 114 -13.98 2.95 15.84
C VAL A 114 -12.50 2.90 16.21
N ALA A 115 -11.67 2.35 15.33
CA ALA A 115 -10.22 2.27 15.56
C ALA A 115 -9.49 3.61 15.30
N ARG A 116 -10.21 4.62 14.77
CA ARG A 116 -9.64 5.90 14.28
C ARG A 116 -8.46 5.68 13.33
N CYS A 117 -8.58 4.69 12.46
CA CYS A 117 -7.52 4.26 11.55
C CYS A 117 -7.93 4.44 10.10
N ILE A 118 -6.98 4.80 9.24
CA ILE A 118 -7.10 4.64 7.79
C ILE A 118 -6.24 3.44 7.40
N TYR A 119 -6.86 2.43 6.80
CA TYR A 119 -6.20 1.28 6.23
C TYR A 119 -5.93 1.51 4.75
N LEU A 120 -4.69 1.30 4.33
CA LEU A 120 -4.28 1.38 2.93
C LEU A 120 -3.85 0.00 2.43
N LEU A 121 -4.64 -0.57 1.53
CA LEU A 121 -4.35 -1.84 0.91
C LEU A 121 -3.68 -1.63 -0.45
N GLY A 122 -2.41 -2.05 -0.56
CA GLY A 122 -1.68 -2.13 -1.82
C GLY A 122 -1.93 -3.45 -2.52
N VAL A 123 -2.39 -3.38 -3.77
CA VAL A 123 -2.70 -4.54 -4.59
C VAL A 123 -1.93 -4.44 -5.89
N ALA A 124 -1.15 -5.47 -6.21
CA ALA A 124 -0.59 -5.65 -7.55
C ALA A 124 -1.38 -6.73 -8.28
N ARG A 125 -1.50 -6.59 -9.60
CA ARG A 125 -2.05 -7.65 -10.45
C ARG A 125 -1.15 -8.89 -10.37
N PRO A 126 -1.71 -10.12 -10.32
CA PRO A 126 -0.92 -11.34 -10.34
C PRO A 126 -0.04 -11.42 -11.60
N GLU A 127 1.21 -11.86 -11.44
CA GLU A 127 2.21 -11.86 -12.51
C GLU A 127 1.80 -12.73 -13.69
N ARG A 128 1.01 -13.80 -13.46
CA ARG A 128 0.43 -14.64 -14.52
C ARG A 128 -0.34 -13.85 -15.58
N TYR A 129 -0.98 -12.75 -15.21
CA TYR A 129 -1.71 -11.90 -16.16
C TYR A 129 -0.79 -10.97 -16.98
N CYS A 130 0.49 -10.84 -16.60
CA CYS A 130 1.50 -10.20 -17.44
C CYS A 130 1.95 -11.11 -18.60
N PHE A 131 1.72 -12.43 -18.48
CA PHE A 131 2.18 -13.44 -19.45
C PHE A 131 1.04 -14.10 -20.26
N ASN A 132 -0.23 -13.79 -19.99
CA ASN A 132 -1.37 -14.42 -20.66
C ASN A 132 -1.64 -13.92 -22.09
N SER A 133 -0.95 -12.89 -22.57
CA SER A 133 -1.04 -12.45 -23.97
C SER A 133 -0.51 -13.50 -24.97
N PHE A 134 0.15 -14.56 -24.49
CA PHE A 134 0.83 -15.57 -25.32
C PHE A 134 -0.01 -16.79 -25.71
N THR A 135 -1.11 -17.10 -24.99
CA THR A 135 -1.85 -18.36 -25.23
C THR A 135 -2.99 -18.24 -26.23
N THR A 136 -3.47 -17.02 -26.52
CA THR A 136 -4.56 -16.80 -27.47
C THR A 136 -4.12 -16.72 -28.94
N THR A 137 -2.84 -16.48 -29.23
CA THR A 137 -2.33 -16.41 -30.63
C THR A 137 -1.84 -17.74 -31.18
N ILE A 138 -1.53 -18.73 -30.34
CA ILE A 138 -1.04 -20.05 -30.79
C ILE A 138 -2.16 -21.11 -30.85
N LYS A 139 -3.32 -20.87 -30.23
CA LYS A 139 -4.46 -21.82 -30.17
C LYS A 139 -5.73 -21.37 -30.90
N ALA A 140 -5.64 -20.39 -31.80
CA ALA A 140 -6.75 -20.00 -32.69
C ALA A 140 -6.62 -20.60 -34.11
N ALA A 141 -6.04 -21.79 -34.24
CA ALA A 141 -6.18 -22.63 -35.43
C ALA A 141 -7.37 -23.59 -35.21
N ASN A 142 -8.52 -23.14 -35.72
CA ASN A 142 -9.84 -23.76 -35.88
C ASN A 142 -10.08 -25.26 -35.51
N PRO A 143 -11.21 -25.60 -34.87
CA PRO A 143 -11.73 -26.96 -34.82
C PRO A 143 -12.55 -27.32 -36.08
N ASN A 144 -12.46 -28.58 -36.53
CA ASN A 144 -13.27 -29.28 -37.54
C ASN A 144 -13.21 -28.83 -39.03
N ASN A 145 -12.62 -29.64 -39.91
CA ASN A 145 -13.35 -30.51 -40.86
C ASN A 145 -12.41 -31.37 -41.73
N GLY A 146 -12.88 -32.55 -42.14
CA GLY A 146 -12.13 -33.52 -42.94
C GLY A 146 -12.13 -33.29 -44.46
N SER A 147 -11.23 -34.06 -45.10
CA SER A 147 -11.17 -34.46 -46.52
C SER A 147 -10.29 -33.68 -47.52
N LYS A 148 -9.33 -34.46 -48.06
CA LYS A 148 -8.72 -34.54 -49.42
C LYS A 148 -7.96 -33.35 -50.04
N ASN A 149 -6.65 -33.61 -50.20
CA ASN A 149 -5.75 -33.32 -51.33
C ASN A 149 -5.84 -31.96 -52.07
N ARG A 150 -4.76 -31.17 -51.93
CA ARG A 150 -3.98 -30.68 -53.09
C ARG A 150 -2.58 -30.25 -52.67
N LEU A 151 -1.57 -30.99 -53.14
CA LEU A 151 -0.20 -30.49 -53.26
C LEU A 151 -0.19 -29.35 -54.27
N VAL A 152 0.30 -28.18 -53.86
CA VAL A 152 0.87 -27.18 -54.77
C VAL A 152 2.18 -26.72 -54.15
N SER A 153 3.28 -27.17 -54.75
CA SER A 153 4.62 -26.62 -54.54
C SER A 153 4.63 -25.14 -54.92
N GLN A 154 4.99 -24.25 -54.00
CA GLN A 154 5.42 -22.91 -54.37
C GLN A 154 6.48 -22.36 -53.40
N ARG A 155 7.73 -22.46 -53.85
CA ARG A 155 8.91 -21.62 -53.59
C ARG A 155 9.22 -21.23 -52.13
N GLN A 156 10.24 -21.90 -51.59
CA GLN A 156 11.18 -21.35 -50.60
C GLN A 156 11.78 -20.04 -51.12
N THR A 157 11.39 -18.91 -50.53
CA THR A 157 12.20 -17.70 -50.42
C THR A 157 11.75 -16.94 -49.16
N THR A 158 12.69 -16.67 -48.25
CA THR A 158 12.60 -15.71 -47.13
C THR A 158 11.41 -15.86 -46.17
N MET A 159 11.43 -16.89 -45.30
CA MET A 159 10.47 -17.00 -44.17
C MET A 159 11.15 -17.07 -42.78
N ASP A 160 12.47 -17.28 -42.72
CA ASP A 160 13.18 -17.43 -41.44
C ASP A 160 13.58 -16.11 -40.78
N ASP A 161 13.79 -15.03 -41.55
CA ASP A 161 14.12 -13.70 -40.98
C ASP A 161 12.87 -12.97 -40.47
N ASP A 162 11.74 -13.06 -41.17
CA ASP A 162 10.47 -12.44 -40.73
C ASP A 162 9.93 -13.11 -39.45
N ALA A 163 10.05 -14.43 -39.33
CA ALA A 163 9.65 -15.16 -38.12
C ALA A 163 10.55 -14.83 -36.91
N LYS A 164 11.87 -14.65 -37.13
CA LYS A 164 12.80 -14.21 -36.09
C LYS A 164 12.58 -12.75 -35.69
N ASP A 165 12.34 -11.86 -36.65
CA ASP A 165 12.04 -10.45 -36.39
C ASP A 165 10.71 -10.27 -35.66
N GLN A 166 9.71 -11.10 -35.97
CA GLN A 166 8.43 -11.09 -35.25
C GLN A 166 8.59 -11.61 -33.81
N THR A 167 9.37 -12.68 -33.62
CA THR A 167 9.70 -13.23 -32.29
C THR A 167 10.49 -12.22 -31.44
N LEU A 168 11.43 -11.48 -32.04
CA LEU A 168 12.21 -10.44 -31.37
C LEU A 168 11.35 -9.24 -30.97
N LYS A 169 10.45 -8.78 -31.86
CA LYS A 169 9.49 -7.70 -31.56
C LYS A 169 8.54 -8.09 -30.42
N GLU A 170 8.07 -9.34 -30.40
CA GLU A 170 7.18 -9.86 -29.35
C GLU A 170 7.89 -10.03 -28.00
N THR A 171 9.14 -10.50 -28.02
CA THR A 171 10.00 -10.58 -26.83
C THR A 171 10.25 -9.18 -26.25
N GLN A 172 10.54 -8.20 -27.11
CA GLN A 172 10.74 -6.81 -26.68
C GLN A 172 9.46 -6.18 -26.12
N ARG A 173 8.30 -6.46 -26.73
CA ARG A 173 7.00 -6.00 -26.24
C ARG A 173 6.74 -6.54 -24.83
N THR A 174 6.94 -7.84 -24.62
CA THR A 174 6.72 -8.49 -23.32
C THR A 174 7.63 -7.93 -22.25
N ARG A 175 8.91 -7.72 -22.60
CA ARG A 175 9.85 -7.07 -21.70
C ARG A 175 9.37 -5.68 -21.28
N ASN A 176 8.91 -4.88 -22.24
CA ASN A 176 8.37 -3.55 -21.96
C ASN A 176 7.11 -3.61 -21.07
N GLU A 177 6.24 -4.60 -21.27
CA GLU A 177 5.03 -4.80 -20.45
C GLU A 177 5.37 -5.20 -19.01
N VAL A 178 6.34 -6.11 -18.82
CA VAL A 178 6.85 -6.51 -17.50
C VAL A 178 7.54 -5.34 -16.80
N ASP A 179 8.39 -4.60 -17.51
CA ASP A 179 9.09 -3.43 -16.96
C ASP A 179 8.08 -2.33 -16.55
N ALA A 180 7.02 -2.11 -17.33
CA ALA A 180 5.96 -1.19 -16.98
C ALA A 180 5.16 -1.64 -15.75
N PHE A 181 4.86 -2.94 -15.64
CA PHE A 181 4.19 -3.52 -14.48
C PHE A 181 5.02 -3.39 -13.20
N GLU A 182 6.30 -3.81 -13.23
CA GLU A 182 7.19 -3.69 -12.09
C GLU A 182 7.42 -2.23 -11.69
N HIS A 183 7.45 -1.33 -12.67
CA HIS A 183 7.51 0.09 -12.40
C HIS A 183 6.26 0.58 -11.64
N GLU A 184 5.05 0.26 -12.09
CA GLU A 184 3.80 0.64 -11.40
C GLU A 184 3.66 0.03 -10.01
N LYS A 185 4.07 -1.23 -9.85
CA LYS A 185 4.16 -1.92 -8.55
C LYS A 185 5.12 -1.20 -7.61
N LEU A 186 6.28 -0.76 -8.10
CA LEU A 186 7.22 0.05 -7.32
C LEU A 186 6.59 1.40 -6.90
N LYS A 187 5.80 2.06 -7.77
CA LYS A 187 5.10 3.31 -7.41
C LYS A 187 4.14 3.10 -6.25
N MET A 188 3.29 2.09 -6.36
CA MET A 188 2.33 1.72 -5.32
C MET A 188 3.04 1.47 -3.99
N GLN A 189 4.14 0.72 -3.99
CA GLN A 189 4.93 0.47 -2.79
C GLN A 189 5.51 1.77 -2.22
N VAL A 190 6.15 2.62 -3.03
CA VAL A 190 6.70 3.91 -2.57
C VAL A 190 5.62 4.79 -1.92
N LEU A 191 4.40 4.81 -2.48
CA LEU A 191 3.27 5.54 -1.90
C LEU A 191 2.91 4.99 -0.51
N LEU A 192 2.83 3.67 -0.33
CA LEU A 192 2.57 3.06 0.98
C LEU A 192 3.69 3.36 1.98
N TYR A 193 4.95 3.11 1.60
CA TYR A 193 6.13 3.33 2.44
C TYR A 193 6.35 4.81 2.80
N SER A 194 5.71 5.73 2.07
CA SER A 194 5.83 7.17 2.32
C SER A 194 4.57 7.77 2.95
N SER A 195 3.50 7.00 3.19
CA SER A 195 2.23 7.55 3.66
C SER A 195 1.66 6.88 4.92
N CYS A 196 2.26 5.78 5.37
CA CYS A 196 1.80 5.01 6.54
C CYS A 196 2.60 5.33 7.81
N ASN A 197 1.96 5.18 8.97
CA ASN A 197 2.65 5.12 10.27
C ASN A 197 3.17 3.70 10.56
N MET A 198 2.41 2.69 10.16
CA MET A 198 2.75 1.28 10.28
C MET A 198 2.44 0.57 8.97
N LEU A 199 3.25 -0.42 8.59
CA LEU A 199 3.05 -1.17 7.36
C LEU A 199 3.27 -2.67 7.61
N PHE A 200 2.24 -3.47 7.37
CA PHE A 200 2.35 -4.93 7.35
C PHE A 200 2.64 -5.41 5.93
N VAL A 201 3.71 -6.19 5.80
CA VAL A 201 4.13 -6.76 4.52
C VAL A 201 3.94 -8.26 4.58
N LEU A 202 2.88 -8.75 3.94
CA LEU A 202 2.65 -10.16 3.74
C LEU A 202 3.64 -10.70 2.70
N LYS A 203 4.52 -11.58 3.16
CA LYS A 203 5.50 -12.28 2.32
C LYS A 203 5.16 -13.77 2.31
N GLU A 204 4.47 -14.22 1.27
CA GLU A 204 4.04 -15.62 1.13
C GLU A 204 5.22 -16.59 0.99
N ASP A 205 6.31 -16.14 0.38
CA ASP A 205 7.55 -16.89 0.33
C ASP A 205 8.30 -16.79 1.65
N ALA A 206 8.34 -17.91 2.38
CA ALA A 206 9.15 -18.10 3.58
C ALA A 206 10.65 -17.82 3.38
N ARG A 207 11.13 -17.78 2.12
CA ARG A 207 12.55 -17.58 1.79
C ARG A 207 12.88 -16.08 1.75
N MET A 208 13.46 -15.58 2.84
CA MET A 208 14.05 -14.23 2.86
C MET A 208 15.44 -14.20 2.24
N THR A 209 15.53 -14.10 0.92
CA THR A 209 16.80 -14.04 0.17
C THR A 209 17.33 -12.62 0.03
N THR A 210 18.52 -12.47 -0.56
CA THR A 210 19.16 -11.17 -0.85
C THR A 210 18.38 -10.30 -1.85
N ASN A 211 17.38 -10.86 -2.55
CA ASN A 211 16.52 -10.10 -3.46
C ASN A 211 15.78 -8.96 -2.76
N VAL A 212 15.41 -9.13 -1.48
CA VAL A 212 14.80 -8.07 -0.68
C VAL A 212 15.66 -6.80 -0.62
N LEU A 213 16.99 -6.93 -0.72
CA LEU A 213 17.91 -5.80 -0.74
C LEU A 213 17.86 -5.03 -2.06
N LYS A 214 17.58 -5.71 -3.18
CA LYS A 214 17.39 -5.05 -4.48
C LYS A 214 16.11 -4.22 -4.44
N ASP A 215 15.03 -4.82 -3.97
CA ASP A 215 13.72 -4.17 -3.86
C ASP A 215 13.79 -2.93 -2.96
N ILE A 216 14.43 -3.03 -1.80
CA ILE A 216 14.57 -1.90 -0.87
C ILE A 216 15.48 -0.80 -1.44
N ARG A 217 16.54 -1.15 -2.18
CA ARG A 217 17.37 -0.13 -2.85
C ARG A 217 16.60 0.59 -3.95
N ALA A 218 15.79 -0.13 -4.71
CA ALA A 218 14.89 0.47 -5.71
C ALA A 218 13.87 1.40 -5.04
N LEU A 219 13.21 0.94 -3.96
CA LEU A 219 12.30 1.76 -3.15
C LEU A 219 12.97 3.03 -2.62
N ALA A 220 14.20 2.91 -2.10
CA ALA A 220 14.94 4.05 -1.55
C ALA A 220 15.31 5.08 -2.62
N ALA A 221 15.78 4.61 -3.78
CA ALA A 221 16.10 5.47 -4.91
C ALA A 221 14.85 6.22 -5.40
N GLU A 222 13.75 5.49 -5.58
CA GLU A 222 12.50 6.02 -6.10
C GLU A 222 11.84 7.01 -5.11
N LYS A 223 11.79 6.66 -3.81
CA LYS A 223 11.36 7.58 -2.75
C LYS A 223 12.20 8.86 -2.74
N THR A 224 13.52 8.75 -2.85
CA THR A 224 14.41 9.93 -2.85
C THR A 224 14.13 10.85 -4.03
N GLN A 225 13.88 10.29 -5.23
CA GLN A 225 13.53 11.09 -6.40
C GLN A 225 12.18 11.78 -6.23
N LEU A 226 11.18 11.07 -5.70
CA LEU A 226 9.86 11.64 -5.42
C LEU A 226 9.94 12.82 -4.45
N LEU A 227 10.69 12.68 -3.35
CA LEU A 227 10.86 13.73 -2.35
C LEU A 227 11.57 14.98 -2.87
N ASN A 228 12.36 14.87 -3.95
CA ASN A 228 12.98 16.02 -4.60
C ASN A 228 12.00 16.80 -5.50
N VAL A 229 10.92 16.15 -5.96
CA VAL A 229 9.91 16.74 -6.87
C VAL A 229 8.72 17.32 -6.11
N VAL A 230 8.36 16.74 -4.96
CA VAL A 230 7.29 17.25 -4.11
C VAL A 230 7.73 18.60 -3.52
N PRO A 231 6.98 19.69 -3.73
CA PRO A 231 7.36 21.01 -3.25
C PRO A 231 7.54 20.99 -1.73
N THR A 232 8.79 21.17 -1.28
CA THR A 232 9.05 21.57 0.09
C THR A 232 8.69 23.05 0.13
N SER A 233 7.71 23.45 0.93
CA SER A 233 7.25 24.85 1.03
C SER A 233 8.28 25.81 1.67
N SER A 234 9.57 25.57 1.45
CA SER A 234 10.70 26.32 1.98
C SER A 234 11.46 27.10 0.91
N LYS A 235 10.93 27.25 -0.31
CA LYS A 235 11.47 28.25 -1.23
C LYS A 235 10.96 29.63 -0.83
N HIS A 236 11.69 30.27 0.08
CA HIS A 236 11.73 31.72 0.16
C HIS A 236 12.08 32.25 -1.23
N SER A 237 11.10 32.72 -2.00
CA SER A 237 11.38 33.76 -2.97
C SER A 237 11.74 35.00 -2.16
N LYS A 238 13.04 35.35 -2.12
CA LYS A 238 13.43 36.71 -1.77
C LYS A 238 12.86 37.63 -2.84
N ARG A 239 11.67 38.20 -2.59
CA ARG A 239 11.22 39.44 -3.23
C ARG A 239 10.16 40.12 -2.36
N ASP A 240 10.63 41.17 -1.71
CA ASP A 240 9.98 42.43 -1.35
C ASP A 240 8.65 42.42 -0.56
N SER A 241 8.79 42.80 0.71
CA SER A 241 8.07 43.90 1.37
C SER A 241 6.61 44.16 0.95
N GLY A 242 5.66 43.84 1.82
CA GLY A 242 4.31 44.40 1.78
C GLY A 242 3.36 43.78 2.80
N HIS A 243 3.03 44.53 3.84
CA HIS A 243 2.08 44.14 4.89
C HIS A 243 0.70 43.76 4.34
N SER A 244 0.15 42.64 4.81
CA SER A 244 -1.30 42.48 4.99
C SER A 244 -1.58 41.46 6.09
N LYS A 245 -2.17 41.93 7.19
CA LYS A 245 -2.69 41.09 8.27
C LYS A 245 -4.00 40.45 7.78
N GLY A 246 -3.91 39.23 7.27
CA GLY A 246 -5.05 38.34 7.04
C GLY A 246 -4.89 37.11 7.93
N SER A 247 -5.77 36.94 8.90
CA SER A 247 -5.82 35.79 9.80
C SER A 247 -6.11 34.51 9.02
N SER A 248 -5.07 33.76 8.68
CA SER A 248 -5.17 32.32 8.46
C SER A 248 -4.09 31.66 9.30
N SER A 249 -4.53 30.76 10.18
CA SER A 249 -3.73 30.00 11.14
C SER A 249 -2.84 28.95 10.44
N PHE A 250 -2.01 29.37 9.50
CA PHE A 250 -0.93 28.55 8.94
C PHE A 250 0.41 29.23 9.25
N SER A 251 0.70 29.39 10.54
CA SER A 251 2.00 29.83 11.02
C SER A 251 3.05 28.74 10.82
N SER A 252 3.83 28.90 9.74
CA SER A 252 5.29 28.71 9.65
C SER A 252 5.98 27.87 10.73
N GLY A 253 6.63 26.77 10.33
CA GLY A 253 7.67 26.16 11.17
C GLY A 253 8.12 24.72 10.90
N GLY A 254 7.89 24.13 9.73
CA GLY A 254 8.45 22.83 9.34
C GLY A 254 7.40 21.74 9.09
N LYS A 255 7.78 20.75 8.27
CA LYS A 255 6.87 19.70 7.79
C LYS A 255 6.44 18.78 8.93
N ASN A 256 5.17 18.35 8.90
CA ASN A 256 4.65 17.39 9.85
C ASN A 256 5.24 15.99 9.57
N ALA A 257 5.80 15.34 10.59
CA ALA A 257 6.50 14.07 10.48
C ALA A 257 5.58 12.87 10.15
N PHE A 258 4.27 13.00 10.34
CA PHE A 258 3.27 12.00 10.00
C PHE A 258 2.58 12.28 8.65
N ALA A 259 2.96 13.34 7.95
CA ALA A 259 2.42 13.63 6.63
C ALA A 259 3.00 12.70 5.55
N PRO A 260 2.18 12.30 4.55
CA PRO A 260 2.64 11.65 3.34
C PRO A 260 3.87 12.35 2.71
N GLY A 261 4.89 11.57 2.39
CA GLY A 261 6.22 12.01 1.95
C GLY A 261 7.23 12.20 3.08
N HIS A 262 6.78 12.47 4.31
CA HIS A 262 7.65 12.73 5.46
C HIS A 262 7.68 11.59 6.46
N CYS A 263 6.57 10.83 6.54
CA CYS A 263 6.49 9.72 7.47
C CYS A 263 7.41 8.55 7.09
N VAL A 264 7.88 7.87 8.14
CA VAL A 264 8.71 6.68 8.05
C VAL A 264 7.99 5.57 8.81
N PRO A 265 7.37 4.61 8.11
CA PRO A 265 6.56 3.60 8.77
C PRO A 265 7.40 2.64 9.61
N LEU A 266 6.79 2.12 10.68
CA LEU A 266 7.25 0.89 11.32
C LEU A 266 6.76 -0.31 10.51
N VAL A 267 7.69 -1.13 10.00
CA VAL A 267 7.35 -2.28 9.16
C VAL A 267 7.38 -3.57 9.96
N VAL A 268 6.38 -4.41 9.72
CA VAL A 268 6.30 -5.78 10.24
C VAL A 268 6.09 -6.73 9.08
N TYR A 269 6.96 -7.73 8.95
CA TYR A 269 6.80 -8.78 7.97
C TYR A 269 5.87 -9.86 8.51
N VAL A 270 4.82 -10.17 7.77
CA VAL A 270 3.89 -11.26 8.08
C VAL A 270 4.22 -12.42 7.15
N VAL A 271 4.53 -13.58 7.73
CA VAL A 271 5.04 -14.74 6.99
C VAL A 271 4.16 -15.95 7.29
N PRO A 272 3.48 -16.52 6.29
CA PRO A 272 2.80 -17.81 6.42
C PRO A 272 3.79 -18.91 6.84
N ALA A 273 3.51 -19.59 7.95
CA ALA A 273 4.27 -20.73 8.40
C ALA A 273 4.17 -21.87 7.38
N PRO A 274 5.25 -22.62 7.14
CA PRO A 274 5.17 -23.95 6.55
C PRO A 274 4.35 -24.88 7.44
N ASP A 275 3.60 -25.81 6.84
CA ASP A 275 2.68 -26.69 7.57
C ASP A 275 3.44 -27.57 8.58
N GLU A 276 4.70 -27.92 8.30
CA GLU A 276 5.55 -28.71 9.20
C GLU A 276 5.85 -27.98 10.52
N ILE A 277 5.97 -26.65 10.47
CA ILE A 277 6.23 -25.81 11.65
C ILE A 277 4.96 -25.66 12.49
N LEU A 278 3.79 -25.62 11.85
CA LEU A 278 2.49 -25.58 12.52
C LEU A 278 2.20 -26.90 13.23
N HIS A 279 2.36 -28.04 12.54
CA HIS A 279 2.17 -29.37 13.12
C HIS A 279 3.16 -29.69 14.25
N GLY A 280 4.43 -29.26 14.12
CA GLY A 280 5.42 -29.41 15.18
C GLY A 280 5.12 -28.59 16.44
N SER A 281 4.46 -27.44 16.29
CA SER A 281 4.05 -26.59 17.42
C SER A 281 2.87 -27.16 18.19
N ILE A 282 1.94 -27.87 17.53
CA ILE A 282 0.78 -28.48 18.18
C ILE A 282 1.21 -29.69 19.01
N LYS A 283 2.11 -30.53 18.49
CA LYS A 283 2.65 -31.70 19.22
C LYS A 283 3.48 -31.33 20.46
N THR A 284 4.07 -30.14 20.50
CA THR A 284 4.91 -29.68 21.61
C THR A 284 4.15 -28.96 22.72
N GLN A 285 2.87 -28.59 22.52
CA GLN A 285 2.05 -28.02 23.60
C GLN A 285 1.75 -29.03 24.74
N GLY A 286 1.92 -30.34 24.48
CA GLY A 286 1.71 -31.41 25.47
C GLY A 286 2.92 -31.73 26.35
N SER A 287 4.12 -31.20 26.11
CA SER A 287 5.33 -31.56 26.89
C SER A 287 6.21 -30.37 27.25
N GLY A 288 5.99 -29.80 28.44
CA GLY A 288 6.96 -28.91 29.13
C GLY A 288 7.35 -27.60 28.41
N PRO A 289 8.25 -26.79 29.02
CA PRO A 289 8.57 -25.44 28.55
C PRO A 289 9.61 -25.45 27.41
N LEU A 290 9.31 -26.13 26.30
CA LEU A 290 10.05 -25.90 25.05
C LEU A 290 9.38 -24.72 24.30
N ARG A 291 10.18 -23.73 23.90
CA ARG A 291 9.70 -22.61 23.07
C ARG A 291 9.03 -23.18 21.81
N SER A 292 7.76 -22.83 21.58
CA SER A 292 7.00 -23.24 20.38
C SER A 292 7.84 -23.07 19.10
N ALA A 293 7.77 -24.06 18.20
CA ALA A 293 8.49 -24.07 16.93
C ALA A 293 8.26 -22.78 16.11
N THR A 294 7.06 -22.20 16.19
CA THR A 294 6.70 -20.93 15.54
C THR A 294 7.51 -19.74 16.08
N VAL A 295 7.78 -19.71 17.38
CA VAL A 295 8.58 -18.64 18.02
C VAL A 295 10.05 -18.73 17.58
N SER A 296 10.61 -19.93 17.56
CA SER A 296 11.98 -20.16 17.07
C SER A 296 12.11 -19.78 15.60
N TYR A 297 11.11 -20.13 14.79
CA TYR A 297 11.03 -19.77 13.38
C TYR A 297 10.93 -18.25 13.17
N CYS A 298 10.08 -17.54 13.94
CA CYS A 298 10.03 -16.07 13.95
C CYS A 298 11.41 -15.47 14.23
N LYS A 299 12.07 -15.92 15.30
CA LYS A 299 13.37 -15.37 15.74
C LYS A 299 14.47 -15.58 14.70
N ALA A 300 14.47 -16.73 14.02
CA ALA A 300 15.38 -17.00 12.92
C ALA A 300 15.17 -16.03 11.73
N LEU A 301 13.92 -15.74 11.37
CA LEU A 301 13.59 -14.77 10.33
C LEU A 301 13.97 -13.34 10.73
N GLU A 302 13.71 -12.93 11.97
CA GLU A 302 14.12 -11.62 12.50
C GLU A 302 15.65 -11.44 12.45
N ALA A 303 16.41 -12.45 12.87
CA ALA A 303 17.88 -12.42 12.82
C ALA A 303 18.39 -12.34 11.37
N ARG A 304 17.73 -13.04 10.46
CA ARG A 304 18.05 -13.02 9.03
C ARG A 304 17.77 -11.66 8.39
N LEU A 305 16.61 -11.06 8.65
CA LEU A 305 16.28 -9.71 8.19
C LEU A 305 17.26 -8.67 8.73
N THR A 306 17.54 -8.72 10.03
CA THR A 306 18.49 -7.81 10.68
C THR A 306 19.87 -7.91 10.02
N THR A 307 20.31 -9.14 9.70
CA THR A 307 21.60 -9.37 9.02
C THR A 307 21.60 -8.86 7.59
N LEU A 308 20.54 -9.12 6.83
CA LEU A 308 20.39 -8.62 5.47
C LEU A 308 20.41 -7.10 5.45
N PHE A 309 19.60 -6.43 6.29
CA PHE A 309 19.48 -4.97 6.27
C PHE A 309 20.68 -4.23 6.85
N ARG A 310 21.52 -4.88 7.66
CA ARG A 310 22.82 -4.32 8.07
C ARG A 310 23.75 -4.03 6.89
N SER A 311 23.58 -4.73 5.76
CA SER A 311 24.32 -4.46 4.53
C SER A 311 23.85 -3.23 3.75
N LEU A 312 22.70 -2.65 4.12
CA LEU A 312 22.21 -1.40 3.55
C LEU A 312 22.86 -0.21 4.24
N ARG A 313 22.90 0.94 3.55
CA ARG A 313 23.34 2.20 4.17
C ARG A 313 22.43 2.53 5.35
N SER A 314 22.99 3.07 6.44
CA SER A 314 22.32 3.36 7.71
C SER A 314 21.14 4.36 7.61
N ASN A 315 21.02 5.04 6.48
CA ASN A 315 19.95 5.99 6.18
C ASN A 315 18.78 5.37 5.39
N ILE A 316 18.86 4.10 4.98
CA ILE A 316 17.80 3.43 4.19
C ILE A 316 16.77 2.77 5.11
N VAL A 317 17.23 1.93 6.04
CA VAL A 317 16.38 1.21 7.01
C VAL A 317 16.83 1.57 8.42
N GLY A 318 15.90 2.00 9.26
CA GLY A 318 16.16 2.18 10.69
C GLY A 318 15.92 0.89 11.47
N SER A 319 16.71 0.64 12.50
CA SER A 319 16.49 -0.44 13.46
C SER A 319 16.33 0.19 14.85
N LEU A 320 15.18 0.00 15.48
CA LEU A 320 14.82 0.63 16.75
C LEU A 320 13.85 -0.25 17.54
N ARG A 321 13.52 0.11 18.79
CA ARG A 321 12.37 -0.50 19.48
C ARG A 321 11.13 0.30 19.16
N MET A 322 9.95 -0.32 19.10
CA MET A 322 8.67 0.37 18.81
C MET A 322 8.53 1.72 19.53
N ARG A 323 8.80 1.76 20.84
CA ARG A 323 8.70 2.97 21.68
C ARG A 323 9.58 4.14 21.21
N ASP A 324 10.70 3.84 20.57
CA ASP A 324 11.68 4.85 20.12
C ASP A 324 11.33 5.37 18.71
N ALA A 325 10.35 4.77 18.02
CA ALA A 325 9.93 5.14 16.68
C ALA A 325 9.42 6.58 16.60
N LEU A 326 8.78 7.07 17.67
CA LEU A 326 8.18 8.41 17.74
C LEU A 326 9.13 9.46 18.36
N SER A 327 10.39 9.11 18.63
CA SER A 327 11.36 10.10 19.07
C SER A 327 11.66 11.14 17.98
N THR A 328 11.92 12.39 18.37
CA THR A 328 12.27 13.49 17.46
C THR A 328 13.42 13.14 16.51
N ALA A 329 14.40 12.37 16.99
CA ALA A 329 15.54 11.90 16.22
C ALA A 329 15.17 10.89 15.12
N ASN A 330 14.05 10.17 15.24
CA ASN A 330 13.58 9.22 14.24
C ASN A 330 12.49 9.82 13.33
N LEU A 331 11.63 10.68 13.86
CA LEU A 331 10.62 11.41 13.09
C LEU A 331 11.23 12.39 12.06
N SER A 332 12.44 12.89 12.30
CA SER A 332 13.16 13.78 11.37
C SER A 332 13.83 13.07 10.19
N LYS A 333 13.81 11.73 10.13
CA LYS A 333 14.56 10.95 9.14
C LYS A 333 13.73 10.58 7.90
N GLU A 334 13.05 11.56 7.30
CA GLU A 334 12.12 11.40 6.16
C GLU A 334 12.71 10.64 4.95
N ARG A 335 14.04 10.63 4.79
CA ARG A 335 14.74 9.90 3.72
C ARG A 335 14.79 8.39 3.92
N ARG A 336 14.57 7.88 5.14
CA ARG A 336 14.48 6.44 5.41
C ARG A 336 13.25 5.87 4.70
N VAL A 337 13.38 4.65 4.18
CA VAL A 337 12.23 3.94 3.59
C VAL A 337 11.30 3.47 4.71
N PHE A 338 11.84 2.88 5.77
CA PHE A 338 11.09 2.42 6.94
C PHE A 338 12.00 2.19 8.16
N ASN A 339 11.36 1.93 9.31
CA ASN A 339 11.99 1.44 10.53
C ASN A 339 11.53 0.01 10.83
N LEU A 340 12.39 -0.79 11.46
CA LEU A 340 12.09 -2.13 11.96
C LEU A 340 12.21 -2.17 13.47
N ASP A 341 11.32 -2.95 14.09
CA ASP A 341 11.46 -3.32 15.48
C ASP A 341 12.52 -4.43 15.65
N LEU A 342 13.51 -4.17 16.49
CA LEU A 342 14.55 -5.13 16.87
C LEU A 342 13.99 -6.44 17.44
N ALA A 343 12.84 -6.39 18.11
CA ALA A 343 12.31 -7.54 18.85
C ALA A 343 11.13 -8.26 18.16
N HIS A 344 10.45 -7.57 17.24
CA HIS A 344 9.14 -7.94 16.69
C HIS A 344 8.97 -7.51 15.22
N SER A 345 10.02 -7.68 14.41
CA SER A 345 9.95 -7.33 12.98
C SER A 345 9.26 -8.39 12.12
N VAL A 346 9.01 -9.59 12.67
CA VAL A 346 8.34 -10.69 11.96
C VAL A 346 7.22 -11.28 12.82
N VAL A 347 6.08 -11.54 12.19
CA VAL A 347 5.01 -12.36 12.77
C VAL A 347 4.76 -13.54 11.84
N VAL A 348 4.85 -14.74 12.39
CA VAL A 348 4.53 -15.98 11.70
C VAL A 348 3.07 -16.30 11.94
N VAL A 349 2.35 -16.58 10.86
CA VAL A 349 0.90 -16.78 10.85
C VAL A 349 0.55 -18.10 10.15
N SER A 350 -0.60 -18.69 10.46
CA SER A 350 -1.06 -19.88 9.71
C SER A 350 -1.27 -19.53 8.24
N ARG A 351 -0.90 -20.44 7.33
CA ARG A 351 -1.07 -20.23 5.89
C ARG A 351 -2.54 -20.13 5.52
N ARG A 352 -3.37 -21.01 6.09
CA ARG A 352 -4.81 -21.07 5.79
C ARG A 352 -5.50 -19.75 6.09
N THR A 353 -5.25 -19.15 7.27
CA THR A 353 -5.94 -17.90 7.68
C THR A 353 -5.50 -16.64 6.96
N VAL A 354 -4.37 -16.69 6.28
CA VAL A 354 -3.83 -15.56 5.51
C VAL A 354 -4.21 -15.65 4.04
N THR A 355 -4.59 -16.85 3.56
CA THR A 355 -5.03 -17.08 2.18
C THR A 355 -6.56 -17.02 2.06
N ALA A 356 -7.05 -17.09 0.82
CA ALA A 356 -8.49 -17.16 0.56
C ALA A 356 -9.15 -18.40 1.19
N ASP A 357 -8.36 -19.43 1.49
CA ASP A 357 -8.84 -20.72 2.01
C ASP A 357 -9.33 -20.61 3.46
N GLY A 358 -8.82 -19.65 4.24
CA GLY A 358 -9.26 -19.38 5.61
C GLY A 358 -10.36 -18.34 5.72
N ARG A 359 -11.01 -17.98 4.60
CA ARG A 359 -12.19 -17.11 4.63
C ARG A 359 -13.37 -17.85 5.24
N PRO A 360 -14.26 -17.15 5.98
CA PRO A 360 -15.48 -17.76 6.50
C PRO A 360 -16.32 -18.44 5.41
N GLU A 361 -16.39 -17.84 4.22
CA GLU A 361 -17.12 -18.39 3.08
C GLU A 361 -16.49 -19.69 2.56
N ALA A 362 -15.16 -19.74 2.47
CA ALA A 362 -14.43 -20.94 2.05
C ALA A 362 -14.48 -22.04 3.12
N GLN A 363 -14.43 -21.68 4.40
CA GLN A 363 -14.61 -22.61 5.52
C GLN A 363 -16.01 -23.21 5.53
N LEU A 364 -17.03 -22.39 5.29
CA LEU A 364 -18.42 -22.87 5.17
C LEU A 364 -18.59 -23.77 3.96
N ALA A 365 -18.04 -23.42 2.79
CA ALA A 365 -18.06 -24.26 1.61
C ALA A 365 -17.39 -25.62 1.88
N ASN A 366 -16.18 -25.63 2.44
CA ASN A 366 -15.48 -26.86 2.81
C ASN A 366 -16.27 -27.70 3.83
N PHE A 367 -16.98 -27.06 4.77
CA PHE A 367 -17.84 -27.75 5.73
C PHE A 367 -19.05 -28.39 5.05
N LEU A 368 -19.72 -27.66 4.14
CA LEU A 368 -20.84 -28.19 3.36
C LEU A 368 -20.38 -29.32 2.42
N ASP A 369 -19.23 -29.18 1.77
CA ASP A 369 -18.63 -30.22 0.92
C ASP A 369 -18.27 -31.47 1.75
N ALA A 370 -17.82 -31.31 2.99
CA ALA A 370 -17.55 -32.41 3.91
C ALA A 370 -18.83 -33.09 4.44
N LEU A 371 -19.94 -32.35 4.52
CA LEU A 371 -21.25 -32.92 4.84
C LEU A 371 -21.87 -33.65 3.64
N ASP A 372 -21.62 -33.17 2.42
CA ASP A 372 -22.12 -33.73 1.16
C ASP A 372 -21.30 -34.93 0.67
N SER A 373 -20.04 -35.08 1.10
CA SER A 373 -19.34 -36.36 0.94
C SER A 373 -20.11 -37.42 1.72
N ASP A 374 -20.58 -38.48 1.07
CA ASP A 374 -21.38 -39.58 1.64
C ASP A 374 -20.72 -40.19 2.89
N VAL A 375 -20.84 -39.53 4.04
CA VAL A 375 -20.39 -40.06 5.33
C VAL A 375 -21.55 -40.89 5.85
N SER A 376 -21.36 -42.22 5.93
CA SER A 376 -22.37 -43.08 6.55
C SER A 376 -22.56 -42.64 8.01
N ALA A 377 -23.78 -42.74 8.55
CA ALA A 377 -24.04 -42.38 9.95
C ALA A 377 -23.16 -43.16 10.95
N ASP A 378 -22.64 -44.32 10.54
CA ASP A 378 -21.69 -45.13 11.30
C ASP A 378 -20.26 -44.56 11.26
N ASP A 379 -19.85 -43.89 10.17
CA ASP A 379 -18.53 -43.24 10.06
C ASP A 379 -18.46 -41.93 10.86
N ILE A 380 -19.56 -41.18 10.98
CA ILE A 380 -19.65 -39.93 11.76
C ILE A 380 -19.37 -40.17 13.26
N LEU A 381 -19.78 -41.33 13.78
CA LEU A 381 -19.58 -41.71 15.19
C LEU A 381 -18.20 -42.30 15.49
N ILE A 382 -17.44 -42.66 14.44
CA ILE A 382 -16.08 -43.24 14.54
C ILE A 382 -15.02 -42.17 14.22
N ASP A 383 -15.39 -41.13 13.48
CA ASP A 383 -14.48 -40.06 13.11
C ASP A 383 -14.32 -39.02 14.23
N ASP A 384 -13.42 -39.31 15.16
CA ASP A 384 -12.94 -38.40 16.21
C ASP A 384 -12.44 -37.05 15.64
N SER A 385 -12.17 -36.94 14.33
CA SER A 385 -11.75 -35.68 13.70
C SER A 385 -12.89 -34.65 13.59
N LEU A 386 -14.15 -35.08 13.58
CA LEU A 386 -15.33 -34.20 13.56
C LEU A 386 -15.60 -33.53 14.91
N LEU A 387 -15.12 -34.14 16.00
CA LEU A 387 -15.21 -33.62 17.37
C LEU A 387 -13.92 -32.93 17.83
N GLN A 388 -12.88 -32.91 16.99
CA GLN A 388 -11.70 -32.10 17.29
C GLN A 388 -12.10 -30.62 17.34
N PRO A 389 -11.66 -29.88 18.38
CA PRO A 389 -11.80 -28.43 18.36
C PRO A 389 -11.26 -27.91 17.02
N LEU A 390 -12.00 -27.02 16.36
CA LEU A 390 -11.50 -26.30 15.19
C LEU A 390 -10.06 -25.88 15.51
N ALA A 391 -9.11 -26.37 14.71
CA ALA A 391 -7.70 -26.08 14.92
C ALA A 391 -7.57 -24.56 15.09
N ASP A 392 -6.73 -24.12 16.04
CA ASP A 392 -6.49 -22.70 16.32
C ASP A 392 -5.74 -22.07 15.14
N ASP A 393 -6.49 -21.91 14.05
CA ASP A 393 -6.08 -21.50 12.72
C ASP A 393 -5.57 -20.05 12.76
N ASP A 394 -5.90 -19.33 13.83
CA ASP A 394 -5.48 -17.96 14.12
C ASP A 394 -4.08 -17.83 14.71
N THR A 395 -3.29 -18.91 14.66
CA THR A 395 -1.88 -18.90 15.04
C THR A 395 -1.19 -17.65 14.49
N GLY A 396 -0.69 -16.80 15.40
CA GLY A 396 0.05 -15.58 15.08
C GLY A 396 -0.79 -14.30 14.88
N PHE A 397 -2.06 -14.39 14.51
CA PHE A 397 -2.91 -13.20 14.28
C PHE A 397 -3.25 -12.46 15.56
N GLN A 398 -3.46 -13.17 16.67
CA GLN A 398 -3.65 -12.53 17.97
C GLN A 398 -2.44 -11.65 18.33
N ARG A 399 -1.22 -12.16 18.10
CA ARG A 399 0.02 -11.43 18.34
C ARG A 399 0.18 -10.24 17.39
N LEU A 400 -0.22 -10.41 16.13
CA LEU A 400 -0.23 -9.33 15.14
C LEU A 400 -1.14 -8.18 15.58
N ASN A 401 -2.36 -8.51 16.01
CA ASN A 401 -3.36 -7.54 16.47
C ASN A 401 -2.92 -6.86 17.78
N GLN A 402 -2.37 -7.62 18.74
CA GLN A 402 -1.79 -7.03 19.96
C GLN A 402 -0.65 -6.05 19.63
N TYR A 403 0.19 -6.38 18.67
CA TYR A 403 1.29 -5.52 18.24
C TYR A 403 0.79 -4.26 17.54
N LEU A 404 -0.24 -4.38 16.68
CA LEU A 404 -0.93 -3.25 16.07
C LEU A 404 -1.53 -2.32 17.13
N GLN A 405 -2.36 -2.85 18.03
CA GLN A 405 -3.01 -2.05 19.07
C GLN A 405 -2.01 -1.33 19.96
N LYS A 406 -0.94 -2.01 20.37
CA LYS A 406 0.15 -1.39 21.15
C LYS A 406 0.79 -0.20 20.43
N TYR A 407 0.95 -0.27 19.11
CA TYR A 407 1.50 0.84 18.33
C TYR A 407 0.48 1.97 18.13
N LEU A 408 -0.79 1.64 17.94
CA LEU A 408 -1.87 2.63 17.88
C LEU A 408 -1.97 3.40 19.21
N ASP A 409 -1.95 2.70 20.34
CA ASP A 409 -1.93 3.32 21.68
C ASP A 409 -0.73 4.25 21.83
N LEU A 410 0.45 3.83 21.35
CA LEU A 410 1.64 4.67 21.36
C LEU A 410 1.48 5.93 20.48
N LEU A 411 0.88 5.82 19.29
CA LEU A 411 0.63 6.96 18.40
C LEU A 411 -0.38 7.95 18.99
N PHE A 412 -1.46 7.47 19.61
CA PHE A 412 -2.50 8.33 20.18
C PHE A 412 -2.13 8.90 21.55
N SER A 413 -1.31 8.20 22.34
CA SER A 413 -0.77 8.71 23.61
C SER A 413 0.45 9.62 23.43
N PHE A 414 1.02 9.67 22.22
CA PHE A 414 2.12 10.55 21.90
C PHE A 414 1.69 12.02 21.97
N SER A 415 1.94 12.63 23.12
CA SER A 415 1.85 14.08 23.32
C SER A 415 3.21 14.71 23.05
N PRO A 416 3.35 15.66 22.12
CA PRO A 416 4.56 16.45 21.96
C PRO A 416 4.70 17.47 23.10
N SER A 417 4.62 17.02 24.35
CA SER A 417 4.74 17.86 25.54
C SER A 417 6.19 18.32 25.69
N GLY A 418 6.47 19.55 25.28
CA GLY A 418 7.72 20.25 25.59
C GLY A 418 8.46 20.91 24.40
N SER A 419 7.99 20.77 23.16
CA SER A 419 8.59 21.47 22.01
C SER A 419 7.72 22.61 21.51
N LYS A 420 8.34 23.73 21.11
CA LYS A 420 7.71 24.80 20.30
C LYS A 420 7.15 24.31 18.94
N ASP A 421 7.33 23.02 18.63
CA ASP A 421 6.95 22.33 17.39
C ASP A 421 5.55 21.68 17.42
N GLY A 422 4.62 22.11 18.31
CA GLY A 422 3.32 21.46 18.57
C GLY A 422 2.61 20.84 17.36
N GLY A 423 2.50 21.53 16.22
CA GLY A 423 1.83 21.01 15.01
C GLY A 423 2.66 20.09 14.08
N ARG A 424 3.96 19.89 14.33
CA ARG A 424 4.84 19.11 13.43
C ARG A 424 4.88 17.62 13.72
N THR A 425 4.42 17.22 14.88
CA THR A 425 4.45 15.80 15.30
C THR A 425 3.09 15.38 15.86
N GLU A 426 2.02 16.06 15.43
CA GLU A 426 0.65 15.66 15.69
C GLU A 426 0.15 14.76 14.56
N LEU A 427 -0.63 13.74 14.90
CA LEU A 427 -1.33 12.92 13.93
C LEU A 427 -2.28 13.80 13.10
N LEU A 428 -2.37 13.53 11.81
CA LEU A 428 -3.20 14.30 10.90
C LEU A 428 -4.68 13.93 11.02
N SER A 429 -5.56 14.86 10.69
CA SER A 429 -6.96 14.55 10.37
C SER A 429 -7.07 13.86 9.01
N PRO A 430 -8.14 13.08 8.74
CA PRO A 430 -8.40 12.47 7.44
C PRO A 430 -8.29 13.47 6.28
N SER A 431 -8.88 14.65 6.44
CA SER A 431 -8.86 15.71 5.43
C SER A 431 -7.43 16.20 5.10
N GLN A 432 -6.60 16.38 6.12
CA GLN A 432 -5.20 16.81 5.97
C GLN A 432 -4.37 15.70 5.33
N TRP A 433 -4.56 14.46 5.77
CA TRP A 433 -3.85 13.31 5.23
C TRP A 433 -4.18 13.10 3.74
N VAL A 434 -5.46 13.12 3.36
CA VAL A 434 -5.89 12.96 1.96
C VAL A 434 -5.30 14.04 1.07
N LYS A 435 -5.31 15.31 1.50
CA LYS A 435 -4.70 16.43 0.75
C LYS A 435 -3.20 16.23 0.54
N ALA A 436 -2.49 15.79 1.59
CA ALA A 436 -1.07 15.50 1.51
C ALA A 436 -0.77 14.30 0.60
N PHE A 437 -1.56 13.23 0.69
CA PHE A 437 -1.44 12.04 -0.16
C PHE A 437 -1.67 12.38 -1.64
N GLN A 438 -2.71 13.15 -1.96
CA GLN A 438 -2.95 13.61 -3.33
C GLN A 438 -1.81 14.48 -3.87
N THR A 439 -1.16 15.27 -3.01
CA THR A 439 0.01 16.06 -3.39
C THR A 439 1.21 15.16 -3.73
N LEU A 440 1.41 14.08 -2.96
CA LEU A 440 2.42 13.07 -3.23
C LEU A 440 2.17 12.37 -4.58
N VAL A 441 0.93 11.95 -4.85
CA VAL A 441 0.53 11.34 -6.13
C VAL A 441 0.74 12.30 -7.31
N LYS A 442 0.37 13.58 -7.16
CA LYS A 442 0.65 14.61 -8.18
C LYS A 442 2.16 14.80 -8.41
N GLY A 443 2.97 14.73 -7.36
CA GLY A 443 4.43 14.74 -7.45
C GLY A 443 4.97 13.58 -8.29
N TYR A 444 4.42 12.40 -8.09
CA TYR A 444 4.77 11.20 -8.87
C TYR A 444 4.43 11.38 -10.37
N ASN A 445 3.22 11.85 -10.67
CA ASN A 445 2.80 12.09 -12.05
C ASN A 445 3.71 13.11 -12.78
N ARG A 446 4.18 14.14 -12.06
CA ARG A 446 5.16 15.10 -12.60
C ARG A 446 6.51 14.45 -12.85
N MET A 447 7.00 13.64 -11.91
CA MET A 447 8.24 12.89 -12.05
C MET A 447 8.22 11.98 -13.28
N ASP A 448 7.13 11.24 -13.48
CA ASP A 448 6.98 10.36 -14.66
C ASP A 448 6.87 11.13 -15.96
N SER A 449 6.12 12.23 -15.97
CA SER A 449 5.98 13.08 -17.15
C SER A 449 7.35 13.63 -17.59
N LYS A 450 8.16 14.07 -16.62
CA LYS A 450 9.54 14.49 -16.87
C LYS A 450 10.39 13.35 -17.45
N ARG A 451 10.35 12.16 -16.85
CA ARG A 451 11.10 10.99 -17.36
C ARG A 451 10.72 10.64 -18.80
N ARG A 452 9.43 10.71 -19.15
CA ARG A 452 8.97 10.47 -20.53
C ARG A 452 9.49 11.54 -21.50
N GLN A 453 9.50 12.81 -21.10
CA GLN A 453 10.07 13.91 -21.88
C GLN A 453 11.58 13.72 -22.10
N ASP A 454 12.33 13.41 -21.03
CA ASP A 454 13.78 13.17 -21.09
C ASP A 454 14.10 11.96 -21.98
N ALA A 455 13.31 10.88 -21.89
CA ALA A 455 13.47 9.70 -22.74
C ALA A 455 13.14 9.98 -24.22
N ALA A 456 12.11 10.78 -24.49
CA ALA A 456 11.76 11.21 -25.85
C ALA A 456 12.87 12.10 -26.45
N ALA A 457 13.39 13.05 -25.68
CA ALA A 457 14.50 13.91 -26.09
C ALA A 457 15.78 13.10 -26.40
N LEU A 458 16.09 12.09 -25.57
CA LEU A 458 17.23 11.21 -25.82
C LEU A 458 17.07 10.36 -27.10
N LYS A 459 15.84 9.90 -27.39
CA LYS A 459 15.54 9.17 -28.64
C LYS A 459 15.64 10.08 -29.87
N ALA A 460 15.14 11.32 -29.78
CA ALA A 460 15.27 12.32 -30.83
C ALA A 460 16.75 12.69 -31.09
N ALA A 461 17.55 12.82 -30.03
CA ALA A 461 18.99 13.08 -30.14
C ALA A 461 19.76 11.92 -30.81
N LYS A 462 19.33 10.67 -30.59
CA LYS A 462 19.97 9.47 -31.17
C LYS A 462 19.53 9.16 -32.61
N SER A 463 18.35 9.60 -33.02
CA SER A 463 17.81 9.36 -34.37
C SER A 463 18.28 10.38 -35.40
N GLY A 464 19.09 11.38 -35.00
CA GLY A 464 19.59 12.41 -35.92
C GLY A 464 18.54 13.44 -36.34
N GLU A 465 17.29 13.34 -35.88
CA GLU A 465 16.22 14.35 -36.10
C GLU A 465 16.44 15.66 -35.30
N ALA A 466 17.53 15.73 -34.54
CA ALA A 466 17.89 16.92 -33.76
C ALA A 466 18.41 18.10 -34.61
N THR A 467 18.50 17.98 -35.94
CA THR A 467 18.92 19.08 -36.82
C THR A 467 17.80 20.04 -37.23
N ASP A 468 16.52 19.68 -37.11
CA ASP A 468 15.42 20.57 -37.54
C ASP A 468 14.74 21.34 -36.39
N TYR A 469 14.83 20.89 -35.14
CA TYR A 469 14.30 21.66 -34.01
C TYR A 469 15.15 22.88 -33.63
N ALA A 470 16.43 22.92 -34.01
CA ALA A 470 17.30 24.07 -33.81
C ALA A 470 17.16 25.15 -34.89
N ARG A 471 16.57 24.84 -36.06
CA ARG A 471 16.36 25.81 -37.16
C ARG A 471 15.08 26.64 -37.01
N PHE A 472 14.04 26.12 -36.38
CA PHE A 472 12.79 26.87 -36.20
C PHE A 472 12.79 27.90 -35.06
N ASN A 473 13.73 27.81 -34.11
CA ASN A 473 13.85 28.78 -33.00
C ASN A 473 14.88 29.89 -33.22
N VAL A 474 15.61 29.89 -34.34
CA VAL A 474 16.55 30.98 -34.68
C VAL A 474 15.92 32.02 -35.62
N VAL A 475 14.82 31.68 -36.31
CA VAL A 475 14.18 32.62 -37.26
C VAL A 475 13.10 33.50 -36.61
N SER A 476 12.60 33.16 -35.42
CA SER A 476 11.53 33.93 -34.76
C SER A 476 12.00 35.05 -33.80
N ASN A 477 13.32 35.25 -33.65
CA ASN A 477 13.89 36.32 -32.79
C ASN A 477 14.62 37.41 -33.57
N VAL A 478 14.39 37.54 -34.88
CA VAL A 478 15.00 38.60 -35.72
C VAL A 478 13.97 39.51 -36.41
N LEU A 479 12.66 39.33 -36.20
CA LEU A 479 11.66 40.32 -36.62
C LEU A 479 10.46 40.34 -35.65
N ILE A 480 10.50 41.28 -34.69
CA ILE A 480 9.56 42.40 -34.46
C ILE A 480 10.05 43.17 -33.25
#